data_AF-A0A357V202-F1
#
_entry.id   AF-A0A357V202-F1
#
_cell.length_a   1.000
_cell.length_b   1.000
_cell.length_c   1.000
_cell.angle_alpha   90.00
_cell.angle_beta   90.00
_cell.angle_gamma   90.00
#
_symmetry.space_group_name_H-M   'P 1'
#
loop_
_entity.id
_entity.type
_entity.pdbx_description
1 polymer ?
#
loop_
_entity_poly.entity_id
_entity_poly.type
_entity_poly.pdbx_seq_one_letter_code
_entity_poly.pdbx_strand_id
1 'polypeptide(L)' 'MSKSILIVEDDPSLAELVRYNLTKEGFNAIVVGDGETAVVAVEE' A
#
# COMPACT_ATOMS: atom_id res chain seq x y z
N MET A 1 -0.01 -2.75 -18.03
CA MET A 1 0.59 -2.03 -16.89
C MET A 1 -0.47 -1.93 -15.81
N SER A 2 -0.32 -2.64 -14.69
CA SER A 2 -1.15 -2.40 -13.50
C SER A 2 -0.68 -1.10 -12.85
N LYS A 3 -1.61 -0.28 -12.34
CA LYS A 3 -1.23 0.92 -11.57
C LYS A 3 -0.76 0.48 -10.18
N SER A 4 0.36 1.02 -9.73
CA SER A 4 0.85 0.82 -8.36
C SER A 4 0.17 1.80 -7.40
N ILE A 5 -0.16 1.35 -6.20
CA ILE A 5 -0.76 2.13 -5.12
C ILE A 5 0.04 1.89 -3.84
N LEU A 6 0.50 2.95 -3.19
CA LEU A 6 1.11 2.91 -1.85
C LEU A 6 0.03 3.21 -0.80
N ILE A 7 -0.10 2.32 0.18
CA ILE A 7 -1.00 2.43 1.32
C ILE A 7 -0.13 2.74 2.55
N VAL A 8 -0.42 3.86 3.23
CA VAL A 8 0.24 4.26 4.47
C VAL A 8 -0.77 4.11 5.60
N GLU A 9 -0.59 3.09 6.45
CA GLU A 9 -1.57 2.70 7.47
C GLU A 9 -0.86 1.95 8.61
N ASP A 10 -1.03 2.42 9.86
CA ASP A 10 -0.35 1.89 11.03
C ASP A 10 -1.04 0.66 11.63
N ASP A 11 -2.34 0.45 11.35
CA ASP A 11 -3.04 -0.78 11.69
C ASP A 11 -2.83 -1.87 10.61
N PRO A 12 -2.12 -2.98 10.91
CA PRO A 12 -1.84 -4.03 9.93
C PRO A 12 -3.09 -4.74 9.41
N SER A 13 -4.13 -4.86 10.24
CA SER A 13 -5.37 -5.53 9.89
C SER A 13 -6.17 -4.71 8.88
N LEU A 14 -6.23 -3.40 9.11
CA LEU A 14 -6.88 -2.47 8.18
C LEU A 14 -6.09 -2.38 6.87
N ALA A 15 -4.77 -2.27 6.96
CA ALA A 15 -3.90 -2.18 5.78
C ALA A 15 -4.05 -3.41 4.86
N GLU A 16 -4.10 -4.62 5.45
CA GLU A 16 -4.29 -5.85 4.68
C GLU A 16 -5.68 -5.92 4.02
N LEU A 17 -6.73 -5.46 4.70
CA LEU A 17 -8.08 -5.39 4.12
C LEU A 17 -8.11 -4.49 2.88
N VAL A 18 -7.48 -3.31 2.96
CA VAL A 18 -7.40 -2.37 1.83
C VAL A 18 -6.56 -2.96 0.70
N ARG A 19 -5.37 -3.51 1.01
CA ARG A 19 -4.48 -4.17 0.04
C ARG A 19 -5.19 -5.30 -0.69
N TYR A 20 -5.91 -6.16 0.03
CA TYR A 20 -6.66 -7.27 -0.56
C TYR A 20 -7.69 -6.79 -1.57
N ASN A 21 -8.49 -5.78 -1.22
CA ASN A 21 -9.50 -5.22 -2.12
C ASN A 21 -8.88 -4.60 -3.38
N LEU A 22 -7.81 -3.81 -3.23
CA LEU A 22 -7.12 -3.19 -4.36
C LEU A 22 -6.45 -4.24 -5.27
N THR A 23 -5.84 -5.26 -4.67
CA THR A 23 -5.24 -6.37 -5.42
C THR A 23 -6.29 -7.14 -6.22
N LYS A 24 -7.48 -7.37 -5.63
CA LYS A 24 -8.62 -8.01 -6.31
C LYS A 24 -9.13 -7.20 -7.51
N GLU A 25 -9.06 -5.87 -7.44
CA GLU A 25 -9.38 -4.96 -8.55
C GLU A 25 -8.25 -4.84 -9.60
N GLY A 26 -7.15 -5.58 -9.44
CA GLY A 26 -6.05 -5.64 -10.41
C GLY A 26 -4.98 -4.55 -10.23
N PHE A 27 -4.99 -3.84 -9.09
CA PHE A 27 -3.92 -2.92 -8.73
C PHE A 27 -2.75 -3.66 -8.09
N ASN A 28 -1.56 -3.06 -8.21
CA ASN A 28 -0.39 -3.48 -7.45
C ASN A 28 -0.33 -2.65 -6.16
N ALA A 29 -0.77 -3.22 -5.04
CA ALA A 29 -0.86 -2.50 -3.76
C ALA A 29 0.33 -2.85 -2.84
N ILE A 30 1.00 -1.82 -2.34
CA ILE A 30 2.13 -1.88 -1.41
C ILE A 30 1.70 -1.21 -0.11
N VAL A 31 2.08 -1.79 1.04
CA VAL A 31 1.72 -1.30 2.37
C VAL A 31 2.97 -0.88 3.12
N VAL A 32 2.91 0.28 3.77
CA VAL A 32 3.91 0.76 4.74
C VAL A 32 3.20 1.25 6.01
N GLY A 33 3.85 1.08 7.16
CA GLY A 33 3.24 1.34 8.47
C GLY A 33 3.37 2.77 8.97
N ASP A 34 4.21 3.58 8.32
CA ASP A 34 4.59 4.89 8.81
C ASP A 34 5.02 5.84 7.67
N GLY A 35 5.08 7.13 8.00
CA GLY A 35 5.39 8.18 7.03
C GLY A 35 6.85 8.21 6.57
N GLU A 36 7.81 7.81 7.40
CA GLU A 36 9.23 7.78 7.02
C GLU A 36 9.45 6.71 5.95
N THR A 37 8.94 5.51 6.20
CA THR A 37 8.93 4.41 5.23
C THR A 37 8.14 4.78 3.96
N ALA A 38 7.06 5.55 4.08
CA ALA A 38 6.28 6.01 2.93
C ALA A 38 7.04 6.97 2.00
N VAL A 39 7.82 7.90 2.58
CA VAL A 39 8.67 8.80 1.78
C VAL A 39 9.71 8.00 1.03
N VAL A 40 10.40 7.07 1.70
CA VAL A 40 11.39 6.18 1.06
C VAL A 40 10.75 5.39 -0.08
N ALA A 41 9.55 4.84 0.13
CA ALA A 41 8.85 4.03 -0.87
C ALA A 41 8.37 4.81 -2.12
N VAL A 42 8.31 6.15 -2.07
CA VAL A 42 7.93 7.00 -3.22
C VAL A 42 9.15 7.48 -4.01
N GLU A 43 10.32 7.52 -3.38
CA GLU A 43 11.57 7.99 -4.00
C GLU A 43 12.30 6.91 -4.82
N GLU A 44 11.96 5.63 -4.64
CA GLU A 44 12.45 4.48 -5.43
C GLU A 44 11.68 4.28 -6.76
#